data_AF-A0A935EN98-F1
#
_entry.id   AF-A0A935EN98-F1
#
_cell.length_a   1.000
_cell.length_b   1.000
_cell.length_c   1.000
_cell.angle_alpha   90.00
_cell.angle_beta   90.00
_cell.angle_gamma   90.00
#
_symmetry.space_group_name_H-M   'P 1'
#
loop_
_entity.id
_entity.type
_entity.pdbx_description
1 polymer ?
#
loop_
_entity_poly.entity_id
_entity_poly.type
_entity_poly.pdbx_seq_one_letter_code
_entity_poly.pdbx_strand_id
1 'polypeptide(L)'
;MKRLSLALAASLIGVAPTAGAVDLLTDFTISSAISSIGLTGEPGNVVRELTIPAGHTVIGFGWDVQLVAFDPSWFSEMQVVFGANNFTLSPGFWDPDENGTGSGTLGFSSGRIFSIQEMGGTPFTIGPTGKLRMEFSEEYDDDAPTPDGRWLSGTLTVVTAVPEPGTYGLMALGMLGIAAAVWRRRT
;
A
#
# COMPACT_ATOMS: atom_id res chain seq x y z
N MET A 1 40.97 57.43 -22.99
CA MET A 1 39.95 56.82 -22.09
C MET A 1 38.86 56.20 -22.95
N LYS A 2 38.65 54.88 -22.88
CA LYS A 2 37.39 54.18 -23.21
C LYS A 2 37.57 52.72 -22.78
N ARG A 3 36.91 52.35 -21.67
CA ARG A 3 36.93 51.00 -21.10
C ARG A 3 35.90 50.16 -21.84
N LEU A 4 36.32 49.05 -22.46
CA LEU A 4 35.43 48.02 -22.99
C LEU A 4 34.99 47.14 -21.81
N SER A 5 33.72 47.22 -21.42
CA SER A 5 33.13 46.35 -20.40
C SER A 5 32.56 45.11 -21.09
N LEU A 6 33.23 43.97 -20.94
CA LEU A 6 32.75 42.66 -21.37
C LEU A 6 32.01 42.00 -20.19
N ALA A 7 30.68 42.01 -20.19
CA ALA A 7 29.89 41.32 -19.18
C ALA A 7 29.67 39.86 -19.61
N LEU A 8 30.35 38.94 -18.92
CA LEU A 8 30.28 37.50 -19.11
C LEU A 8 28.96 36.95 -18.53
N ALA A 9 28.26 36.13 -19.31
CA ALA A 9 26.96 35.55 -19.01
C ALA A 9 26.99 34.61 -17.79
N ALA A 10 26.07 34.79 -16.86
CA ALA A 10 25.85 33.87 -15.74
C ALA A 10 25.09 32.62 -16.23
N SER A 11 25.79 31.48 -16.30
CA SER A 11 25.19 30.17 -16.49
C SER A 11 24.61 29.68 -15.16
N LEU A 12 23.30 29.81 -14.98
CA LEU A 12 22.56 29.14 -13.90
C LEU A 12 22.41 27.66 -14.25
N ILE A 13 23.38 26.83 -13.85
CA ILE A 13 23.19 25.38 -13.77
C ILE A 13 22.39 25.13 -12.49
N GLY A 14 21.06 25.23 -12.60
CA GLY A 14 20.17 24.75 -11.55
C GLY A 14 20.16 23.22 -11.58
N VAL A 15 20.92 22.59 -10.69
CA VAL A 15 20.77 21.16 -10.40
C VAL A 15 19.40 21.00 -9.74
N ALA A 16 18.41 20.53 -10.49
CA ALA A 16 17.15 20.12 -9.90
C ALA A 16 17.42 18.90 -9.00
N PRO A 17 16.96 18.88 -7.74
CA PRO A 17 17.05 17.67 -6.94
C PRO A 17 16.17 16.60 -7.60
N THR A 18 16.77 15.47 -7.99
CA THR A 18 16.03 14.26 -8.29
C THR A 18 15.51 13.71 -6.96
N ALA A 19 14.30 14.10 -6.58
CA ALA A 19 13.57 13.38 -5.54
C ALA A 19 13.26 11.99 -6.12
N GLY A 20 14.05 10.98 -5.72
CA GLY A 20 13.75 9.60 -6.07
C GLY A 20 12.38 9.23 -5.51
N ALA A 21 11.60 8.44 -6.25
CA ALA A 21 10.40 7.82 -5.70
C ALA A 21 10.81 6.99 -4.46
N VAL A 22 10.26 7.34 -3.31
CA VAL A 22 10.44 6.60 -2.06
C VAL A 22 9.13 5.88 -1.79
N ASP A 23 9.18 4.58 -1.52
CA ASP A 23 7.99 3.84 -1.12
C ASP A 23 7.51 4.30 0.26
N LEU A 24 6.20 4.46 0.39
CA LEU A 24 5.54 4.78 1.65
C LEU A 24 5.04 3.49 2.31
N LEU A 25 5.53 3.21 3.50
CA LEU A 25 5.03 2.15 4.38
C LEU A 25 3.96 2.74 5.29
N THR A 26 2.77 2.15 5.29
CA THR A 26 1.65 2.55 6.15
C THR A 26 1.19 1.35 6.96
N ASP A 27 1.28 1.47 8.28
CA ASP A 27 0.90 0.39 9.20
C ASP A 27 -0.54 0.54 9.68
N PHE A 28 -1.27 -0.58 9.67
CA PHE A 28 -2.53 -0.74 10.37
C PHE A 28 -2.32 -1.63 11.59
N THR A 29 -2.37 -1.02 12.78
CA THR A 29 -2.22 -1.74 14.05
C THR A 29 -3.56 -2.26 14.57
N ILE A 30 -3.60 -3.55 14.87
CA ILE A 30 -4.73 -4.25 15.50
C ILE A 30 -4.56 -4.12 17.01
N SER A 31 -5.24 -3.13 17.59
CA SER A 31 -5.22 -2.84 19.04
C SER A 31 -6.36 -3.49 19.81
N SER A 32 -7.37 -4.02 19.11
CA SER A 32 -8.50 -4.75 19.66
C SER A 32 -8.90 -5.85 18.69
N ALA A 33 -9.39 -6.97 19.22
CA ALA A 33 -9.69 -8.14 18.41
C ALA A 33 -10.74 -7.82 17.31
N ILE A 34 -10.44 -8.18 16.07
CA ILE A 34 -11.31 -8.01 14.91
C ILE A 34 -11.89 -9.36 14.56
N SER A 35 -13.22 -9.44 14.46
CA SER A 35 -13.91 -10.69 14.09
C SER A 35 -13.86 -10.90 12.58
N SER A 36 -13.69 -12.15 12.20
CA SER A 36 -13.76 -12.68 10.85
C SER A 36 -14.89 -13.71 10.87
N ILE A 37 -15.97 -13.43 10.14
CA ILE A 37 -17.26 -14.10 10.35
C ILE A 37 -17.61 -15.06 9.23
N GLY A 38 -17.57 -14.59 7.98
CA GLY A 38 -18.01 -15.37 6.84
C GLY A 38 -17.47 -14.79 5.55
N LEU A 39 -18.09 -15.11 4.43
CA LEU A 39 -17.57 -14.77 3.11
C LEU A 39 -17.49 -13.26 2.88
N THR A 40 -16.56 -12.84 2.02
CA THR A 40 -16.40 -11.43 1.65
C THR A 40 -17.71 -10.79 1.15
N GLY A 41 -18.04 -9.62 1.66
CA GLY A 41 -19.24 -8.85 1.36
C GLY A 41 -20.40 -9.07 2.33
N GLU A 42 -20.29 -10.05 3.24
CA GLU A 42 -21.37 -10.36 4.16
C GLU A 42 -21.54 -9.31 5.27
N PRO A 43 -22.79 -8.99 5.68
CA PRO A 43 -23.06 -7.92 6.66
C PRO A 43 -22.42 -8.11 8.04
N GLY A 44 -22.01 -9.33 8.39
CA GLY A 44 -21.33 -9.64 9.65
C GLY A 44 -19.85 -9.22 9.67
N ASN A 45 -19.22 -9.11 8.49
CA ASN A 45 -17.79 -8.86 8.41
C ASN A 45 -17.40 -7.49 8.92
N VAL A 46 -16.23 -7.43 9.53
CA VAL A 46 -15.71 -6.19 10.07
C VAL A 46 -14.95 -5.45 8.98
N VAL A 47 -15.40 -4.23 8.68
CA VAL A 47 -14.72 -3.34 7.75
C VAL A 47 -13.93 -2.27 8.51
N ARG A 48 -12.71 -2.01 8.06
CA ARG A 48 -11.82 -0.94 8.52
C ARG A 48 -11.31 -0.14 7.34
N GLU A 49 -10.81 1.05 7.63
CA GLU A 49 -10.20 1.90 6.62
C GLU A 49 -8.81 2.33 7.07
N LEU A 50 -7.82 2.17 6.19
CA LEU A 50 -6.49 2.71 6.35
C LEU A 50 -6.39 4.00 5.53
N THR A 51 -5.95 5.09 6.16
CA THR A 51 -5.75 6.36 5.44
C THR A 51 -4.43 6.31 4.71
N ILE A 52 -4.48 6.35 3.38
CA ILE A 52 -3.32 6.39 2.49
C ILE A 52 -3.58 7.51 1.48
N PRO A 53 -2.60 8.37 1.16
CA PRO A 53 -2.87 9.48 0.23
C PRO A 53 -3.43 8.99 -1.11
N ALA A 54 -4.42 9.73 -1.63
CA ALA A 54 -5.06 9.39 -2.90
C ALA A 54 -4.04 9.37 -4.05
N GLY A 55 -4.27 8.49 -5.03
CA GLY A 55 -3.40 8.36 -6.21
C GLY A 55 -2.12 7.56 -5.98
N HIS A 56 -1.80 7.19 -4.73
CA HIS A 56 -0.74 6.23 -4.45
C HIS A 56 -1.10 4.84 -4.98
N THR A 57 -0.10 4.09 -5.44
CA THR A 57 -0.32 2.71 -5.92
C THR A 57 0.16 1.72 -4.87
N VAL A 58 -0.74 0.86 -4.39
CA VAL A 58 -0.37 -0.26 -3.51
C VAL A 58 0.41 -1.28 -4.31
N ILE A 59 1.60 -1.63 -3.80
CA ILE A 59 2.59 -2.47 -4.49
C ILE A 59 3.04 -3.66 -3.65
N GLY A 60 2.74 -3.69 -2.35
CA GLY A 60 3.17 -4.79 -1.49
C GLY A 60 2.54 -4.76 -0.12
N PHE A 61 2.71 -5.87 0.59
CA PHE A 61 2.20 -6.10 1.93
C PHE A 61 3.24 -6.79 2.81
N GLY A 62 3.18 -6.51 4.10
CA GLY A 62 3.81 -7.29 5.15
C GLY A 62 2.83 -7.48 6.31
N TRP A 63 3.10 -8.46 7.16
CA TRP A 63 2.25 -8.71 8.32
C TRP A 63 3.08 -9.30 9.47
N ASP A 64 2.63 -8.98 10.68
CA ASP A 64 3.04 -9.63 11.92
C ASP A 64 1.83 -9.59 12.86
N VAL A 65 1.06 -10.68 12.86
CA VAL A 65 -0.29 -10.73 13.46
C VAL A 65 -0.46 -11.96 14.32
N GLN A 66 -1.28 -11.83 15.35
CA GLN A 66 -1.76 -12.96 16.14
C GLN A 66 -3.20 -13.24 15.78
N LEU A 67 -3.49 -14.48 15.39
CA LEU A 67 -4.82 -14.94 14.98
C LEU A 67 -5.33 -16.02 15.92
N VAL A 68 -6.65 -16.15 15.98
CA VAL A 68 -7.32 -17.36 16.45
C VAL A 68 -8.32 -17.81 15.40
N ALA A 69 -8.21 -19.06 14.96
CA ALA A 69 -9.23 -19.75 14.19
C ALA A 69 -9.98 -20.68 15.14
N PHE A 70 -11.29 -20.65 15.15
CA PHE A 70 -12.10 -21.50 16.01
C PHE A 70 -12.52 -22.76 15.26
N ASP A 71 -12.31 -23.93 15.87
CA ASP A 71 -12.69 -25.22 15.26
C ASP A 71 -14.17 -25.22 14.84
N PRO A 72 -14.51 -25.61 13.59
CA PRO A 72 -13.67 -26.32 12.61
C PRO A 72 -12.85 -25.45 11.63
N SER A 73 -12.91 -24.13 11.72
CA SER A 73 -12.28 -23.18 10.79
C SER A 73 -10.75 -23.17 10.83
N TRP A 74 -10.12 -22.81 9.72
CA TRP A 74 -8.66 -22.87 9.55
C TRP A 74 -8.00 -21.50 9.38
N PHE A 75 -6.73 -21.38 9.79
CA PHE A 75 -5.97 -20.14 9.58
C PHE A 75 -5.79 -19.74 8.11
N SER A 76 -5.84 -20.70 7.17
CA SER A 76 -5.78 -20.43 5.73
C SER A 76 -7.03 -19.72 5.22
N GLU A 77 -8.17 -19.92 5.86
CA GLU A 77 -9.45 -19.32 5.48
C GLU A 77 -9.55 -17.86 5.97
N MET A 78 -8.87 -17.55 7.08
CA MET A 78 -8.86 -16.20 7.65
C MET A 78 -8.16 -15.21 6.73
N GLN A 79 -8.90 -14.26 6.19
CA GLN A 79 -8.41 -13.33 5.18
C GLN A 79 -8.79 -11.87 5.44
N VAL A 80 -8.02 -10.97 4.82
CA VAL A 80 -8.39 -9.57 4.70
C VAL A 80 -8.44 -9.17 3.23
N VAL A 81 -9.55 -8.57 2.83
CA VAL A 81 -9.80 -8.13 1.46
C VAL A 81 -9.63 -6.63 1.37
N PHE A 82 -8.75 -6.21 0.47
CA PHE A 82 -8.35 -4.82 0.28
C PHE A 82 -9.11 -4.15 -0.88
N GLY A 83 -9.52 -2.91 -0.66
CA GLY A 83 -10.20 -2.09 -1.66
C GLY A 83 -11.59 -2.61 -2.02
N ALA A 84 -11.92 -2.57 -3.31
CA ALA A 84 -13.12 -3.16 -3.89
C ALA A 84 -12.81 -4.56 -4.41
N ASN A 85 -12.29 -5.43 -3.53
CA ASN A 85 -11.77 -6.76 -3.86
C ASN A 85 -10.58 -6.72 -4.83
N ASN A 86 -9.70 -5.74 -4.63
CA ASN A 86 -8.51 -5.56 -5.47
C ASN A 86 -7.41 -6.58 -5.14
N PHE A 87 -7.33 -7.00 -3.88
CA PHE A 87 -6.36 -7.98 -3.40
C PHE A 87 -6.85 -8.63 -2.11
N THR A 88 -6.47 -9.89 -1.89
CA THR A 88 -6.83 -10.66 -0.69
C THR A 88 -5.57 -11.24 -0.07
N LEU A 89 -5.43 -11.07 1.24
CA LEU A 89 -4.31 -11.59 2.02
C LEU A 89 -4.84 -12.55 3.09
N SER A 90 -4.31 -13.78 3.08
CA SER A 90 -4.49 -14.76 4.16
C SER A 90 -3.13 -15.06 4.80
N PRO A 91 -2.81 -14.55 6.01
CA PRO A 91 -1.51 -14.79 6.64
C PRO A 91 -1.19 -16.28 6.83
N GLY A 92 -2.19 -17.08 7.19
CA GLY A 92 -2.02 -18.52 7.39
C GLY A 92 -1.63 -19.25 6.11
N PHE A 93 -2.22 -18.89 4.97
CA PHE A 93 -1.87 -19.49 3.68
C PHE A 93 -0.39 -19.29 3.29
N TRP A 94 0.20 -18.17 3.70
CA TRP A 94 1.58 -17.81 3.38
C TRP A 94 2.61 -18.28 4.43
N ASP A 95 2.18 -19.04 5.44
CA ASP A 95 3.07 -19.63 6.45
C ASP A 95 3.75 -20.91 5.90
N PRO A 96 5.09 -20.97 5.82
CA PRO A 96 5.80 -22.14 5.33
C PRO A 96 5.72 -23.38 6.25
N ASP A 97 5.46 -23.19 7.54
CA ASP A 97 5.53 -24.26 8.55
C ASP A 97 4.17 -24.96 8.72
N GLU A 98 3.07 -24.21 8.71
CA GLU A 98 1.73 -24.76 8.95
C GLU A 98 0.83 -24.80 7.69
N ASN A 99 1.22 -24.13 6.59
CA ASN A 99 0.41 -23.95 5.37
C ASN A 99 -1.05 -23.56 5.67
N GLY A 100 -1.28 -22.85 6.78
CA GLY A 100 -2.59 -22.41 7.23
C GLY A 100 -3.56 -23.54 7.60
N THR A 101 -3.06 -24.74 7.93
CA THR A 101 -3.91 -25.86 8.35
C THR A 101 -4.16 -25.84 9.86
N GLY A 102 -5.42 -26.02 10.25
CA GLY A 102 -5.81 -26.20 11.65
C GLY A 102 -6.35 -24.94 12.33
N SER A 103 -6.86 -25.16 13.54
CA SER A 103 -7.50 -24.18 14.41
C SER A 103 -6.69 -23.96 15.70
N GLY A 104 -7.05 -22.96 16.49
CA GLY A 104 -6.32 -22.57 17.70
C GLY A 104 -5.81 -21.15 17.64
N THR A 105 -4.75 -20.83 18.38
CA THR A 105 -4.15 -19.48 18.42
C THR A 105 -2.69 -19.53 18.00
N LEU A 106 -2.34 -18.75 16.98
CA LEU A 106 -0.98 -18.70 16.44
C LEU A 106 -0.61 -17.30 15.95
N GLY A 107 0.70 -17.02 15.91
CA GLY A 107 1.27 -15.81 15.32
C GLY A 107 1.79 -16.08 13.92
N PHE A 108 1.46 -15.19 12.98
CA PHE A 108 1.91 -15.24 11.59
C PHE A 108 2.71 -13.99 11.27
N SER A 109 3.95 -14.16 10.80
CA SER A 109 4.81 -13.06 10.36
C SER A 109 5.35 -13.32 8.97
N SER A 110 5.29 -12.31 8.11
CA SER A 110 5.85 -12.40 6.76
C SER A 110 7.39 -12.36 6.76
N GLY A 111 8.03 -11.88 7.84
CA GLY A 111 9.48 -11.67 7.95
C GLY A 111 10.08 -10.63 6.98
N ARG A 112 9.33 -10.22 5.96
CA ARG A 112 9.69 -9.23 4.93
C ARG A 112 8.42 -8.65 4.29
N ILE A 113 8.60 -7.63 3.44
CA ILE A 113 7.56 -7.18 2.51
C ILE A 113 7.55 -8.11 1.29
N PHE A 114 6.35 -8.54 0.89
CA PHE A 114 6.10 -9.21 -0.38
C PHE A 114 5.50 -8.20 -1.36
N SER A 115 5.98 -8.21 -2.60
CA SER A 115 5.30 -7.47 -3.66
C SER A 115 3.98 -8.16 -4.01
N ILE A 116 2.98 -7.38 -4.43
CA ILE A 116 1.70 -7.92 -4.85
C ILE A 116 1.88 -8.93 -6.00
N GLN A 117 2.84 -8.67 -6.90
CA GLN A 117 3.14 -9.58 -8.01
C GLN A 117 3.76 -10.91 -7.55
N GLU A 118 4.64 -10.91 -6.54
CA GLU A 118 5.13 -12.15 -5.92
C GLU A 118 3.99 -12.98 -5.34
N MET A 119 2.95 -12.30 -4.85
CA MET A 119 1.74 -12.93 -4.30
C MET A 119 0.68 -13.25 -5.37
N GLY A 120 1.00 -13.08 -6.66
CA GLY A 120 0.10 -13.38 -7.78
C GLY A 120 -0.98 -12.33 -8.07
N GLY A 121 -0.95 -11.17 -7.39
CA GLY A 121 -1.89 -10.08 -7.63
C GLY A 121 -1.38 -9.03 -8.63
N THR A 122 -2.17 -7.98 -8.83
CA THR A 122 -1.79 -6.79 -9.63
C THR A 122 -1.82 -5.54 -8.76
N PRO A 123 -0.80 -4.66 -8.80
CA PRO A 123 -0.82 -3.37 -8.11
C PRO A 123 -2.07 -2.55 -8.44
N PHE A 124 -2.58 -1.81 -7.45
CA PHE A 124 -3.79 -1.02 -7.62
C PHE A 124 -3.71 0.33 -6.94
N THR A 125 -4.43 1.32 -7.47
CA THR A 125 -4.33 2.71 -7.02
C THR A 125 -5.38 3.03 -5.96
N ILE A 126 -4.97 3.78 -4.93
CA ILE A 126 -5.87 4.32 -3.91
C ILE A 126 -6.80 5.37 -4.53
N GLY A 127 -8.09 5.17 -4.31
CA GLY A 127 -9.13 6.03 -4.84
C GLY A 127 -9.06 7.48 -4.32
N PRO A 128 -9.89 8.38 -4.89
CA PRO A 128 -9.87 9.81 -4.57
C PRO A 128 -10.12 10.15 -3.09
N THR A 129 -10.71 9.24 -2.33
CA THR A 129 -11.00 9.41 -0.90
C THR A 129 -9.78 9.30 -0.01
N GLY A 130 -8.65 8.77 -0.51
CA GLY A 130 -7.45 8.53 0.30
C GLY A 130 -7.65 7.48 1.40
N LYS A 131 -8.52 6.51 1.13
CA LYS A 131 -8.88 5.44 2.07
C LYS A 131 -8.76 4.10 1.38
N LEU A 132 -8.01 3.19 1.99
CA LEU A 132 -7.98 1.78 1.63
C LEU A 132 -8.95 1.04 2.53
N ARG A 133 -10.01 0.50 1.95
CA ARG A 133 -10.94 -0.41 2.63
C ARG A 133 -10.23 -1.72 2.94
N MET A 134 -10.44 -2.26 4.14
CA MET A 134 -9.97 -3.56 4.60
C MET A 134 -11.16 -4.28 5.20
N GLU A 135 -11.56 -5.39 4.60
CA GLU A 135 -12.63 -6.25 5.13
C GLU A 135 -12.03 -7.53 5.67
N PHE A 136 -12.28 -7.81 6.94
CA PHE A 136 -11.85 -9.03 7.60
C PHE A 136 -12.97 -10.06 7.45
N SER A 137 -12.66 -11.14 6.74
CA SER A 137 -13.62 -12.16 6.28
C SER A 137 -12.95 -13.53 6.24
N GLU A 138 -13.73 -14.58 6.07
CA GLU A 138 -13.24 -15.94 5.81
C GLU A 138 -13.33 -16.27 4.32
N GLU A 139 -12.53 -17.23 3.85
CA GLU A 139 -12.66 -17.85 2.53
C GLU A 139 -13.75 -18.94 2.52
N TYR A 140 -14.02 -19.53 3.68
CA TYR A 140 -15.06 -20.53 3.90
C TYR A 140 -15.86 -20.16 5.15
N ASP A 141 -17.19 -20.19 5.06
CA ASP A 141 -18.10 -19.86 6.16
C ASP A 141 -18.59 -21.15 6.79
N ASP A 142 -18.20 -21.39 8.04
CA ASP A 142 -18.65 -22.53 8.83
C ASP A 142 -19.99 -22.19 9.52
N ASP A 143 -20.95 -23.12 9.51
CA ASP A 143 -22.27 -22.90 10.16
C ASP A 143 -22.15 -22.55 11.66
N ALA A 144 -21.03 -22.92 12.30
CA ALA A 144 -20.64 -22.55 13.67
C ALA A 144 -19.17 -22.93 13.90
N PRO A 145 -18.44 -22.20 14.78
CA PRO A 145 -18.90 -21.11 15.66
C PRO A 145 -18.77 -19.71 15.04
N THR A 146 -19.72 -18.81 15.31
CA THR A 146 -19.65 -17.40 14.84
C THR A 146 -19.10 -16.45 15.92
N PRO A 147 -18.01 -15.70 15.70
CA PRO A 147 -17.18 -15.64 14.49
C PRO A 147 -16.29 -16.88 14.34
N ASP A 148 -16.01 -17.26 13.10
CA ASP A 148 -15.14 -18.37 12.70
C ASP A 148 -13.68 -18.12 13.10
N GLY A 149 -13.26 -16.85 13.06
CA GLY A 149 -11.93 -16.44 13.47
C GLY A 149 -11.86 -15.04 14.07
N ARG A 150 -10.74 -14.73 14.73
CA ARG A 150 -10.39 -13.38 15.16
C ARG A 150 -8.94 -13.02 14.93
N TRP A 151 -8.73 -11.80 14.47
CA TRP A 151 -7.43 -11.15 14.46
C TRP A 151 -7.23 -10.48 15.80
N LEU A 152 -6.40 -11.07 16.66
CA LEU A 152 -6.26 -10.69 18.08
C LEU A 152 -5.43 -9.42 18.26
N SER A 153 -4.28 -9.36 17.60
CA SER A 153 -3.33 -8.24 17.70
C SER A 153 -2.31 -8.25 16.55
N GLY A 154 -1.49 -7.20 16.45
CA GLY A 154 -0.37 -7.11 15.52
C GLY A 154 -0.52 -5.99 14.49
N THR A 155 0.19 -6.10 13.37
CA THR A 155 0.28 -5.07 12.35
C THR A 155 0.17 -5.65 10.94
N LEU A 156 -0.65 -5.00 10.11
CA LEU A 156 -0.63 -5.13 8.66
C LEU A 156 0.11 -3.92 8.07
N THR A 157 1.17 -4.17 7.32
CA THR A 157 1.95 -3.12 6.66
C THR A 157 1.57 -3.07 5.18
N VAL A 158 1.13 -1.90 4.72
CA VAL A 158 0.81 -1.63 3.31
C VAL A 158 1.92 -0.78 2.70
N VAL A 159 2.50 -1.26 1.60
CA VAL A 159 3.53 -0.52 0.87
C VAL A 159 2.92 0.10 -0.38
N THR A 160 3.11 1.41 -0.51
CA THR A 160 2.62 2.16 -1.66
C THR A 160 3.74 2.91 -2.37
N ALA A 161 3.74 2.86 -3.70
CA ALA A 161 4.60 3.70 -4.52
C ALA A 161 4.07 5.13 -4.47
N VAL A 162 4.95 6.07 -4.09
CA VAL A 162 4.66 7.51 -4.14
C VAL A 162 4.61 7.94 -5.61
N PRO A 163 3.53 8.59 -6.06
CA PRO A 163 3.46 9.13 -7.41
C PRO A 163 4.66 10.05 -7.67
N GLU A 164 5.30 9.92 -8.83
CA GLU A 164 6.49 10.72 -9.12
C GLU A 164 6.20 12.22 -8.91
N PRO A 165 7.03 12.93 -8.14
CA PRO A 165 6.74 14.29 -7.72
C PRO A 165 6.77 15.24 -8.92
N GLY A 166 5.62 15.52 -9.51
CA GLY A 166 5.41 16.57 -10.51
C GLY A 166 6.45 16.61 -11.64
N THR A 167 7.16 15.51 -11.92
CA THR A 167 8.32 15.48 -12.82
C THR A 167 7.94 16.06 -14.17
N TYR A 168 6.75 15.73 -14.66
CA TYR A 168 6.19 16.30 -15.89
C TYR A 168 5.86 17.79 -15.77
N GLY A 169 5.37 18.25 -14.63
CA GLY A 169 5.14 19.67 -14.36
C GLY A 169 6.45 20.46 -14.32
N LEU A 170 7.47 19.95 -13.66
CA LEU A 170 8.81 20.56 -13.62
C LEU A 170 9.50 20.50 -14.99
N MET A 171 9.34 19.41 -15.74
CA MET A 171 9.81 19.31 -17.13
C MET A 171 9.11 20.34 -18.01
N ALA A 172 7.78 20.48 -17.90
CA ALA A 172 7.01 21.46 -18.66
C ALA A 172 7.44 22.89 -18.31
N LEU A 173 7.60 23.21 -17.01
CA LEU A 173 8.11 24.51 -16.56
C LEU A 173 9.54 24.77 -17.04
N GLY A 174 10.40 23.76 -17.01
CA GLY A 174 11.76 23.84 -17.55
C GLY A 174 11.77 24.15 -19.05
N MET A 175 10.94 23.47 -19.83
CA MET A 175 10.79 23.71 -21.27
C MET A 175 10.26 25.12 -21.57
N LEU A 176 9.28 25.60 -20.81
CA LEU A 176 8.77 26.98 -20.92
C LEU A 176 9.86 28.01 -20.58
N GLY A 177 10.67 27.77 -19.55
CA GLY A 177 11.80 28.62 -19.18
C GLY A 177 12.85 28.72 -20.30
N ILE A 178 13.18 27.60 -20.94
CA ILE A 178 14.09 27.57 -22.10
C ILE A 178 13.50 28.36 -23.28
N ALA A 179 12.22 28.15 -23.60
CA ALA A 179 11.56 28.86 -24.69
C ALA A 179 11.55 30.38 -24.48
N ALA A 180 11.26 30.85 -23.26
CA ALA A 180 11.29 32.26 -22.90
C ALA A 180 12.70 32.88 -23.01
N ALA A 181 13.73 32.13 -22.60
CA ALA A 181 15.12 32.57 -22.72
C ALA A 181 15.57 32.69 -24.18
N VAL A 182 15.12 31.78 -25.07
CA VAL A 182 15.40 31.85 -26.51
C VAL A 182 14.69 33.03 -27.16
N TRP A 183 13.42 33.28 -26.80
CA TRP A 183 12.67 34.42 -27.32
C TRP A 183 13.33 35.77 -27.00
N ARG A 184 13.79 35.94 -25.76
CA ARG A 184 14.52 37.15 -25.34
C ARG A 184 15.84 37.40 -26.07
N ARG A 185 16.46 36.38 -26.66
CA ARG A 185 17.70 36.53 -27.44
C ARG A 185 17.44 36.93 -28.90
N ARG A 186 16.20 36.82 -29.37
CA ARG A 186 15.79 37.13 -30.75
C ARG A 186 15.20 38.52 -30.90
N THR A 187 14.71 39.11 -29.81
CA THR A 187 14.32 40.53 -29.70
C THR A 187 15.51 41.38 -29.27
#